data_AF-A0A4R4KWC0-F1
#
_entry.id   AF-A0A4R4KWC0-F1
#
_cell.length_a   1.000
_cell.length_b   1.000
_cell.length_c   1.000
_cell.angle_alpha   90.00
_cell.angle_beta   90.00
_cell.angle_gamma   90.00
#
_symmetry.space_group_name_H-M   'P 1'
#
loop_
_entity.id
_entity.type
_entity.pdbx_description
1 polymer ?
#
loop_
_entity_poly.entity_id
_entity_poly.type
_entity_poly.pdbx_seq_one_letter_code
_entity_poly.pdbx_strand_id
1 'polypeptide(L)'
;MVRRTLEGICRDNGIEDRNLASALVKMEEEGLIDRTIAQWAKHLRLLGNQGAHFTGSPISREDANGALTFTEALLDQIYVLIKRFDEFKQRREARASQGVSDKRLSVLAGTLVPCRVFSCSRMPSGR
;
A
#
# COMPACT_ATOMS: atom_id res chain seq x y z
N MET A 1 7.30 -7.49 -24.78
CA MET A 1 6.14 -7.02 -24.00
C MET A 1 6.58 -6.49 -22.63
N VAL A 2 7.09 -7.33 -21.73
CA VAL A 2 7.50 -6.97 -20.35
C VAL A 2 8.45 -5.77 -20.26
N ARG A 3 9.53 -5.76 -21.05
CA ARG A 3 10.49 -4.64 -21.06
C ARG A 3 9.82 -3.29 -21.35
N ARG A 4 8.85 -3.26 -22.27
CA ARG A 4 8.12 -2.04 -22.64
C ARG A 4 7.16 -1.61 -21.54
N THR A 5 6.55 -2.56 -20.84
CA THR A 5 5.73 -2.29 -19.66
C THR A 5 6.56 -1.64 -18.56
N LEU A 6 7.76 -2.16 -18.26
CA LEU A 6 8.66 -1.55 -17.28
C LEU A 6 9.05 -0.11 -17.65
N GLU A 7 9.35 0.14 -18.92
CA GLU A 7 9.58 1.53 -19.41
C GLU A 7 8.35 2.42 -19.21
N GLY A 8 7.15 1.90 -19.44
CA GLY A 8 5.89 2.61 -19.20
C GLY A 8 5.70 2.96 -17.72
N ILE A 9 5.95 2.00 -16.82
CA ILE A 9 5.87 2.21 -15.37
C ILE A 9 6.84 3.33 -14.93
N CYS A 10 8.08 3.32 -15.39
CA CYS A 10 9.04 4.38 -15.05
C CYS A 10 8.50 5.76 -15.47
N ARG A 11 8.00 5.87 -16.70
CA ARG A 11 7.47 7.13 -17.24
C ARG A 11 6.21 7.61 -16.54
N ASP A 12 5.29 6.72 -16.22
CA ASP A 12 4.07 7.05 -15.48
C ASP A 12 4.38 7.59 -14.08
N ASN A 13 5.51 7.19 -13.50
CA ASN A 13 6.00 7.70 -12.23
C ASN A 13 6.96 8.91 -12.38
N GLY A 14 7.04 9.51 -13.57
CA GLY A 14 7.85 10.70 -13.83
C GLY A 14 9.36 10.45 -13.94
N ILE A 15 9.79 9.18 -14.00
CA ILE A 15 11.20 8.82 -14.10
C ILE A 15 11.58 8.54 -15.55
N GLU A 16 12.38 9.45 -16.10
CA GLU A 16 13.03 9.28 -17.40
C GLU A 16 14.55 9.24 -17.24
N ASP A 17 15.18 8.27 -17.90
CA ASP A 17 16.64 8.12 -17.91
C ASP A 17 17.12 7.56 -19.25
N ARG A 18 18.43 7.60 -19.46
CA ARG A 18 19.14 7.11 -20.65
C ARG A 18 18.80 5.66 -21.00
N ASN A 19 18.53 4.82 -20.00
CA ASN A 19 18.16 3.44 -20.20
C ASN A 19 17.31 2.90 -19.03
N LEU A 20 16.59 1.81 -19.30
CA LEU A 20 15.72 1.18 -18.31
C LEU A 20 16.46 0.73 -17.04
N ALA A 21 17.74 0.34 -17.12
CA ALA A 21 18.48 -0.06 -15.93
C ALA A 21 18.71 1.13 -14.98
N SER A 22 19.08 2.30 -15.52
CA SER A 22 19.23 3.53 -14.75
C SER A 22 17.89 4.02 -14.19
N ALA A 23 16.81 3.94 -14.98
CA ALA A 23 15.47 4.29 -14.50
C ALA A 23 15.01 3.42 -13.32
N LEU A 24 15.27 2.11 -13.36
CA LEU A 24 14.93 1.21 -12.24
C LEU A 24 15.72 1.50 -10.97
N VAL A 25 17.00 1.89 -11.09
CA VAL A 25 17.81 2.30 -9.95
C VAL A 25 17.23 3.57 -9.33
N LYS A 26 16.84 4.57 -10.15
CA LYS A 26 16.18 5.78 -9.65
C LYS A 26 14.87 5.49 -8.94
N MET A 27 14.05 4.57 -9.48
CA MET A 27 12.81 4.16 -8.80
C MET A 27 13.07 3.58 -7.40
N GLU A 28 14.17 2.83 -7.24
CA GLU A 28 14.59 2.30 -5.94
C GLU A 28 15.10 3.42 -5.02
N GLU A 29 15.93 4.32 -5.53
CA GLU A 29 16.50 5.46 -4.78
C GLU A 29 15.42 6.44 -4.31
N GLU A 30 14.38 6.67 -5.11
CA GLU A 30 13.23 7.50 -4.77
C GLU A 30 12.21 6.78 -3.84
N GLY A 31 12.45 5.50 -3.54
CA GLY A 31 11.60 4.70 -2.66
C GLY A 31 10.24 4.33 -3.26
N LEU A 32 10.07 4.47 -4.58
CA LEU A 32 8.86 4.04 -5.29
C LEU A 32 8.75 2.52 -5.37
N ILE A 33 9.90 1.84 -5.44
CA ILE A 33 10.00 0.39 -5.37
C ILE A 33 11.03 -0.01 -4.32
N ASP A 34 10.81 -1.15 -3.68
CA ASP A 34 11.81 -1.73 -2.79
C ASP A 34 12.92 -2.46 -3.57
N ARG A 35 14.01 -2.77 -2.87
CA ARG A 35 15.18 -3.46 -3.41
C ARG A 35 14.87 -4.82 -4.04
N THR A 36 13.91 -5.56 -3.49
CA THR A 36 13.52 -6.88 -4.00
C THR A 36 12.85 -6.71 -5.36
N ILE A 37 11.94 -5.76 -5.46
CA ILE A 37 11.26 -5.41 -6.71
C ILE A 37 12.24 -4.89 -7.77
N ALA A 38 13.19 -4.04 -7.39
CA ALA A 38 14.24 -3.55 -8.28
C ALA A 38 15.08 -4.69 -8.86
N GLN A 39 15.44 -5.68 -8.03
CA GLN A 39 16.15 -6.88 -8.50
C GLN A 39 15.32 -7.69 -9.50
N TRP A 40 14.03 -7.91 -9.23
CA TRP A 40 13.15 -8.63 -10.15
C TRP A 40 13.01 -7.90 -11.49
N ALA A 41 12.79 -6.59 -11.46
CA ALA A 41 12.69 -5.76 -12.67
C ALA A 41 13.99 -5.82 -13.51
N LYS A 42 15.16 -5.91 -12.85
CA LYS A 42 16.44 -6.13 -13.54
C LYS A 42 16.48 -7.48 -14.28
N HIS A 43 16.01 -8.57 -13.66
CA HIS A 43 15.93 -9.88 -14.32
C HIS A 43 14.93 -9.90 -15.48
N LEU A 44 13.76 -9.29 -15.29
CA LEU A 44 12.76 -9.13 -16.34
C LEU A 44 13.29 -8.35 -17.55
N ARG A 45 14.08 -7.29 -17.31
CA ARG A 45 14.77 -6.55 -18.37
C ARG A 45 15.76 -7.43 -19.12
N LEU A 46 16.55 -8.24 -18.42
CA LEU A 46 17.53 -9.14 -19.05
C LEU A 46 16.85 -10.19 -19.92
N LEU A 47 15.79 -10.83 -19.40
CA LEU A 47 14.99 -11.79 -20.15
C LEU A 47 14.31 -11.14 -21.36
N GLY A 48 13.76 -9.93 -21.19
CA GLY A 48 13.17 -9.15 -22.28
C GLY A 48 14.18 -8.77 -23.37
N ASN A 49 15.43 -8.47 -22.99
CA ASN A 49 16.52 -8.24 -23.95
C ASN A 49 16.88 -9.53 -24.69
N GLN A 50 17.00 -10.66 -23.98
CA GLN A 50 17.26 -11.96 -24.59
C GLN A 50 16.15 -12.36 -25.58
N GLY A 51 14.89 -12.03 -25.29
CA GLY A 51 13.78 -12.34 -26.19
C GLY A 51 13.71 -11.44 -27.43
N ALA A 52 14.31 -10.25 -27.36
CA ALA A 52 14.35 -9.30 -28.47
C ALA A 52 15.55 -9.54 -29.42
N HIS A 53 16.59 -10.22 -28.95
CA HIS A 53 17.79 -10.52 -29.72
C HIS A 53 17.86 -12.02 -30.01
N PHE A 54 18.27 -12.41 -31.22
CA PHE A 54 18.50 -13.83 -31.52
C PHE A 54 19.82 -14.29 -30.89
N THR A 55 19.80 -14.61 -29.59
CA THR A 55 21.01 -14.88 -28.78
C THR A 55 21.42 -16.35 -28.76
N GLY A 56 20.90 -17.21 -29.62
CA GLY A 56 21.23 -18.65 -29.66
C GLY A 56 20.67 -19.47 -28.48
N SER A 57 20.44 -18.86 -27.32
CA SER A 57 19.75 -19.46 -26.18
C SER A 57 18.23 -19.24 -26.30
N PRO A 58 17.43 -20.31 -26.48
CA PRO A 58 15.98 -20.18 -26.58
C PRO A 58 15.38 -19.74 -25.25
N ILE A 59 14.34 -18.90 -25.32
CA ILE A 59 13.50 -18.60 -24.17
C ILE A 59 12.44 -19.68 -24.05
N SER A 60 12.33 -20.29 -22.87
CA SER A 60 11.32 -21.32 -22.61
C SER A 60 9.93 -20.71 -22.41
N ARG A 61 8.89 -21.54 -22.50
CA ARG A 61 7.52 -21.11 -22.16
C ARG A 61 7.42 -20.73 -20.69
N GLU A 62 8.13 -21.45 -19.85
CA GLU A 62 8.21 -21.27 -18.40
C GLU A 62 8.81 -19.89 -18.07
N ASP A 63 9.88 -19.50 -18.76
CA ASP A 63 10.48 -18.16 -18.61
C ASP A 63 9.49 -17.06 -19.00
N ALA A 64 8.79 -17.24 -20.13
CA ALA A 64 7.80 -16.27 -20.61
C ALA A 64 6.62 -16.11 -19.64
N ASN A 65 6.10 -17.22 -19.12
CA ASN A 65 5.04 -17.23 -18.12
C ASN A 65 5.49 -16.58 -16.81
N GLY A 66 6.69 -16.93 -16.32
CA GLY A 66 7.27 -16.32 -15.13
C GLY A 66 7.42 -14.81 -15.31
N ALA A 67 7.89 -14.37 -16.48
CA ALA A 67 8.03 -12.95 -16.78
C ALA A 67 6.70 -12.20 -16.71
N LEU A 68 5.62 -12.81 -17.21
CA LEU A 68 4.28 -12.23 -17.17
C LEU A 68 3.79 -12.12 -15.73
N THR A 69 3.82 -13.22 -14.97
CA THR A 69 3.38 -13.25 -13.57
C THR A 69 4.12 -12.24 -12.70
N PHE A 70 5.45 -12.11 -12.86
CA PHE A 70 6.21 -11.11 -12.11
C PHE A 70 5.87 -9.67 -12.53
N THR A 71 5.55 -9.45 -13.79
CA THR A 71 5.13 -8.11 -14.26
C THR A 71 3.76 -7.74 -13.69
N GLU A 72 2.83 -8.68 -13.62
CA GLU A 72 1.51 -8.49 -12.99
C GLU A 72 1.66 -8.16 -11.50
N ALA A 73 2.45 -8.95 -10.77
CA ALA A 73 2.73 -8.71 -9.35
C ALA A 73 3.36 -7.32 -9.11
N LEU A 74 4.23 -6.87 -10.01
CA LEU A 74 4.83 -5.53 -9.95
C LEU A 74 3.78 -4.43 -10.13
N LEU A 75 2.89 -4.57 -11.11
CA LEU A 75 1.81 -3.60 -11.36
C LEU A 75 0.84 -3.55 -10.17
N ASP A 76 0.49 -4.71 -9.60
CA ASP A 76 -0.35 -4.78 -8.41
C ASP A 76 0.28 -4.06 -7.21
N GLN A 77 1.57 -4.27 -6.98
CA GLN A 77 2.29 -3.60 -5.90
C GLN A 77 2.23 -2.08 -6.06
N ILE A 78 2.61 -1.56 -7.24
CA ILE A 78 2.74 -0.11 -7.49
C ILE A 78 1.37 0.58 -7.53
N TYR A 79 0.38 0.00 -8.21
CA TYR A 79 -0.87 0.71 -8.50
C TYR A 79 -2.05 0.31 -7.62
N VAL A 80 -2.05 -0.91 -7.08
CA VAL A 80 -3.20 -1.46 -6.36
C VAL A 80 -2.94 -1.47 -4.86
N LEU A 81 -1.83 -2.05 -4.43
CA LEU A 81 -1.55 -2.28 -3.02
C LEU A 81 -1.24 -0.98 -2.27
N ILE A 82 -0.49 -0.05 -2.87
CA ILE A 82 -0.25 1.29 -2.30
C ILE A 82 -1.57 2.02 -2.06
N LYS A 83 -2.44 2.10 -3.07
CA LYS A 83 -3.74 2.76 -2.95
C LYS A 83 -4.63 2.11 -1.88
N ARG A 84 -4.72 0.78 -1.87
CA ARG A 84 -5.50 0.04 -0.86
C ARG A 84 -4.97 0.28 0.56
N PHE A 85 -3.64 0.38 0.71
CA PHE A 85 -3.01 0.69 1.99
C PHE A 85 -3.33 2.11 2.45
N ASP A 86 -3.28 3.09 1.56
CA ASP A 86 -3.64 4.48 1.88
C ASP A 86 -5.09 4.59 2.32
N GLU A 87 -6.02 3.95 1.60
CA GLU A 87 -7.43 3.88 1.99
C GLU A 87 -7.61 3.22 3.37
N PHE A 88 -6.86 2.15 3.65
CA PHE A 88 -6.86 1.50 4.97
C PHE A 88 -6.36 2.43 6.07
N LYS A 89 -5.25 3.14 5.84
CA LYS A 89 -4.67 4.10 6.78
C LYS A 89 -5.65 5.23 7.10
N GLN A 90 -6.25 5.84 6.08
CA GLN A 90 -7.25 6.90 6.25
C GLN A 90 -8.46 6.43 7.08
N ARG A 91 -8.98 5.22 6.82
CA ARG A 91 -10.08 4.64 7.63
C ARG A 91 -9.70 4.48 9.10
N ARG A 92 -8.46 4.13 9.40
CA ARG A 92 -7.96 3.96 10.78
C ARG A 92 -7.80 5.31 11.49
N GLU A 93 -7.25 6.31 10.82
CA GLU A 93 -7.07 7.67 11.36
C GLU A 93 -8.41 8.38 11.60
N ALA A 94 -9.39 8.20 10.69
CA ALA A 94 -10.75 8.70 10.87
C ALA A 94 -11.44 8.10 12.11
N ARG A 95 -11.30 6.79 12.35
CA ARG A 95 -11.84 6.15 13.55
C ARG A 95 -11.15 6.63 14.83
N ALA A 96 -9.84 6.84 14.80
CA ALA A 96 -9.08 7.34 15.94
C ALA A 96 -9.49 8.77 16.33
N SER A 97 -9.69 9.66 15.35
CA SER A 97 -10.14 11.04 15.58
C SER A 97 -11.60 11.13 16.04
N GLN A 98 -12.49 10.29 15.51
CA GLN A 98 -13.88 10.21 15.97
C GLN A 98 -14.00 9.77 17.43
N GLY A 99 -13.21 8.79 17.88
CA GLY A 99 -13.19 8.36 19.29
C GLY A 99 -12.70 9.42 20.28
N VAL A 100 -11.92 10.42 19.81
CA VAL A 100 -11.49 11.56 20.63
C VAL A 100 -12.57 12.64 20.69
N SER A 101 -13.25 12.91 19.57
CA SER A 101 -14.37 13.85 19.50
C SER A 101 -15.54 13.40 20.38
N ASP A 102 -15.89 12.12 20.31
CA ASP A 102 -17.00 11.53 21.08
C ASP A 102 -16.73 11.59 22.59
N LYS A 103 -15.48 11.34 23.01
CA LYS A 103 -15.05 11.54 24.40
C LYS A 103 -15.09 13.02 24.82
N ARG A 104 -14.65 13.96 23.98
CA ARG A 104 -14.71 15.40 24.31
C ARG A 104 -16.15 15.92 24.41
N LEU A 105 -17.08 15.43 23.58
CA LEU A 105 -18.50 15.78 23.69
C LEU A 105 -19.11 15.23 24.99
N SER A 106 -18.76 14.00 25.38
CA SER A 106 -19.22 13.41 26.65
C SER A 106 -18.69 14.13 27.90
N VAL A 107 -17.49 14.71 27.84
CA VAL A 107 -16.91 15.51 28.95
C VAL A 107 -17.56 16.89 29.05
N LEU A 108 -17.88 17.53 27.92
CA LEU A 108 -18.57 18.84 27.89
C LEU A 108 -20.06 18.74 28.22
N ALA A 109 -20.70 17.60 27.98
CA ALA A 109 -22.08 17.33 28.40
C ALA A 109 -22.20 16.95 29.90
N GLY A 110 -21.09 16.86 30.64
CA GLY A 110 -21.05 16.41 32.03
C GLY A 110 -21.27 17.49 33.11
N THR A 111 -21.45 18.77 32.76
CA THR A 111 -21.72 19.84 33.74
C THR A 111 -23.20 20.21 33.76
N LEU A 112 -24.01 19.37 34.42
CA LEU A 112 -25.22 19.72 35.18
C LEU A 112 -25.96 18.41 35.55
N VAL A 113 -25.35 17.62 36.45
CA VAL A 113 -26.15 16.72 37.28
C VAL A 113 -26.49 17.51 38.54
N PRO A 114 -27.74 17.98 38.72
CA PRO A 114 -28.13 18.52 40.01
C PRO A 114 -28.09 17.37 41.01
N CYS A 115 -27.30 17.53 42.07
CA CYS A 115 -27.29 16.68 43.25
C CYS A 115 -28.73 16.44 43.72
N ARG A 116 -29.33 15.31 43.33
CA ARG A 116 -30.49 14.78 44.02
C ARG A 116 -29.98 14.08 45.27
N VAL A 117 -30.09 14.82 46.36
CA VAL A 117 -30.05 14.35 47.75
C VAL A 117 -30.73 12.98 47.82
N PHE A 118 -29.92 11.94 48.03
CA PHE A 118 -30.38 10.58 48.30
C PHE A 118 -30.98 10.61 49.71
N SER A 119 -32.28 10.89 49.80
CA SER A 119 -33.02 10.82 51.06
C SER A 119 -33.15 9.36 51.46
N CYS A 120 -32.28 8.95 52.37
CA CYS A 120 -32.38 7.72 53.13
C CYS A 120 -33.68 7.75 53.94
N SER A 121 -34.69 6.99 53.57
CA SER A 121 -35.81 6.72 54.47
C SER A 121 -36.47 5.36 54.22
N ARG A 122 -36.40 4.56 55.30
CA ARG A 122 -37.31 3.49 55.73
C ARG A 122 -37.27 2.12 55.05
N MET A 123 -36.65 1.18 55.78
CA MET A 123 -37.21 -0.15 56.06
C MET A 123 -38.69 -0.06 56.51
N PRO A 124 -39.48 -1.12 56.30
CA PRO A 124 -39.81 -1.95 57.46
C PRO A 124 -39.71 -3.46 57.22
N SER A 125 -39.51 -4.12 58.37
CA SER A 125 -39.41 -5.52 58.72
C SER A 125 -40.66 -6.39 58.54
N GLY A 126 -40.44 -7.69 58.32
CA GLY A 126 -41.33 -8.81 58.71
C GLY A 126 -42.52 -9.03 57.78
N ARG A 127 -42.86 -10.25 57.36
CA ARG A 127 -42.84 -11.52 58.08
C ARG A 127 -42.71 -12.68 57.09
#